data_AF-A0A1V4ZBJ6-F1
#
_entry.id   AF-A0A1V4ZBJ6-F1
#
_cell.length_a   1.000
_cell.length_b   1.000
_cell.length_c   1.000
_cell.angle_alpha   90.00
_cell.angle_beta   90.00
_cell.angle_gamma   90.00
#
_symmetry.space_group_name_H-M   'P 1'
#
loop_
_entity.id
_entity.type
_entity.pdbx_description
1 polymer ?
#
loop_
_entity_poly.entity_id
_entity_poly.type
_entity_poly.pdbx_seq_one_letter_code
_entity_poly.pdbx_strand_id
1 'polypeptide(L)'
;MRVNVDLRLKDVPGQLIGALEPVSKNDGNIVGVVHSHDQVSAGRIGVNLTFEVSNEKTLDKIFSEWREKGVDILKIDQLFETFTLEYVIVGDVSPAEMKRITDGIQALGDVESIDVRYSISSSNERAALISGKVRKKETIKLANRFMRERSKKAGFLIVRGFGD
;
A
#
# COMPACT_ATOMS: atom_id res chain seq x y z
N MET A 1 -3.04 9.36 3.63
CA MET A 1 -3.30 7.93 3.96
C MET A 1 -4.70 7.60 3.50
N ARG A 2 -4.89 6.51 2.75
CA ARG A 2 -6.23 6.02 2.41
C ARG A 2 -6.65 4.96 3.42
N VAL A 3 -7.91 4.97 3.84
CA VAL A 3 -8.45 4.04 4.82
C VAL A 3 -9.75 3.49 4.26
N ASN A 4 -9.92 2.18 4.35
CA ASN A 4 -11.16 1.48 4.09
C ASN A 4 -11.71 0.96 5.42
N VAL A 5 -12.99 1.21 5.70
CA VAL A 5 -13.63 0.85 6.96
C VAL A 5 -14.99 0.22 6.69
N ASP A 6 -15.25 -0.91 7.33
CA ASP A 6 -16.58 -1.50 7.39
C ASP A 6 -17.30 -1.00 8.65
N LEU A 7 -18.44 -0.33 8.43
CA LEU A 7 -19.29 0.23 9.47
C LEU A 7 -20.61 -0.54 9.55
N ARG A 8 -21.16 -0.63 10.76
CA ARG A 8 -22.54 -1.03 11.02
C ARG A 8 -23.30 0.15 11.60
N LEU A 9 -24.32 0.59 10.86
CA LEU A 9 -25.19 1.69 11.23
C LEU A 9 -26.55 1.16 11.70
N LYS A 10 -27.24 1.91 12.56
CA LYS A 10 -28.65 1.61 12.86
C LYS A 10 -29.51 1.86 11.63
N ASP A 11 -30.56 1.07 11.45
CA ASP A 11 -31.54 1.31 10.38
C ASP A 11 -32.55 2.39 10.80
N VAL A 12 -32.06 3.64 10.89
CA VAL A 12 -32.90 4.84 11.11
C VAL A 12 -32.49 5.97 10.16
N PRO A 13 -33.41 6.87 9.78
CA PRO A 13 -33.10 7.98 8.87
C PRO A 13 -31.92 8.83 9.35
N GLY A 14 -31.06 9.24 8.41
CA GLY A 14 -29.92 10.13 8.67
C GLY A 14 -28.64 9.46 9.17
N GLN A 15 -28.63 8.15 9.43
CA GLN A 15 -27.45 7.46 9.97
C GLN A 15 -26.24 7.46 9.02
N LEU A 16 -26.48 7.32 7.71
CA LEU A 16 -25.39 7.41 6.73
C LEU A 16 -24.70 8.78 6.79
N ILE A 17 -25.48 9.86 6.91
CA ILE A 17 -24.94 11.21 7.07
C ILE A 17 -24.15 11.31 8.38
N GLY A 18 -24.69 10.75 9.47
CA GLY A 18 -24.02 10.68 10.77
C GLY A 18 -22.66 9.97 10.72
N ALA A 19 -22.50 8.99 9.82
CA ALA A 19 -21.25 8.29 9.57
C ALA A 19 -20.29 9.08 8.66
N LEU A 20 -20.77 9.83 7.67
CA LEU A 20 -19.92 10.60 6.75
C LEU A 20 -19.46 11.95 7.32
N GLU A 21 -20.26 12.55 8.21
CA GLU A 21 -19.99 13.86 8.79
C GLU A 21 -18.66 13.93 9.56
N PRO A 22 -18.28 12.98 10.43
CA PRO A 22 -17.01 13.03 11.14
C PRO A 22 -15.81 13.04 10.20
N VAL A 23 -15.87 12.31 9.08
CA VAL A 23 -14.81 12.31 8.06
C VAL A 23 -14.68 13.70 7.45
N SER A 24 -15.81 14.27 7.01
CA SER A 24 -15.83 15.59 6.35
C SER A 24 -15.41 16.71 7.31
N LYS A 25 -15.83 16.64 8.59
CA LYS A 25 -15.53 17.63 9.63
C LYS A 25 -14.06 17.63 10.06
N ASN A 26 -13.36 16.51 9.86
CA ASN A 26 -11.97 16.34 10.22
C ASN A 26 -11.06 16.35 8.98
N ASP A 27 -11.41 17.13 7.95
CA ASP A 27 -10.62 17.30 6.72
C ASP A 27 -10.32 15.98 5.98
N GLY A 28 -11.17 14.97 6.16
CA GLY A 28 -11.10 13.71 5.45
C GLY A 28 -11.79 13.80 4.10
N ASN A 29 -11.12 13.30 3.06
CA ASN A 29 -11.67 13.24 1.70
C ASN A 29 -12.33 11.88 1.45
N ILE A 30 -13.64 11.85 1.26
CA ILE A 30 -14.36 10.59 0.98
C ILE A 30 -14.11 10.19 -0.48
N VAL A 31 -13.54 9.01 -0.67
CA VAL A 31 -13.22 8.44 -1.99
C VAL A 31 -14.38 7.60 -2.52
N GLY A 32 -15.04 6.86 -1.63
CA GLY A 32 -16.12 5.96 -2.03
C GLY A 32 -16.96 5.50 -0.86
N VAL A 33 -18.25 5.32 -1.11
CA VAL A 33 -19.23 4.81 -0.14
C VAL A 33 -19.99 3.70 -0.82
N VAL A 34 -19.96 2.50 -0.23
CA VAL A 34 -20.77 1.37 -0.67
C VAL A 34 -21.73 1.02 0.46
N HIS A 35 -23.02 1.09 0.16
CA HIS A 35 -24.08 0.84 1.11
C HIS A 35 -24.90 -0.35 0.60
N SER A 36 -24.96 -1.42 1.40
CA SER A 36 -25.68 -2.64 1.02
C SER A 36 -26.89 -2.83 1.92
N HIS A 37 -28.09 -2.66 1.36
CA HIS A 37 -29.34 -2.91 2.08
C HIS A 37 -29.68 -4.41 2.17
N ASP A 38 -28.98 -5.27 1.43
CA ASP A 38 -29.32 -6.70 1.34
C ASP A 38 -28.78 -7.54 2.51
N GLN A 39 -27.97 -6.93 3.40
CA GLN A 39 -27.45 -7.56 4.62
C GLN A 39 -27.95 -6.87 5.89
N VAL A 40 -29.26 -6.56 5.97
CA VAL A 40 -29.87 -6.17 7.25
C VAL A 40 -29.85 -7.38 8.18
N SER A 41 -28.79 -7.50 8.98
CA SER A 41 -28.72 -8.44 10.09
C SER A 41 -29.04 -7.68 11.37
N ALA A 42 -30.15 -8.03 12.02
CA ALA A 42 -30.59 -7.43 13.28
C ALA A 42 -30.84 -5.90 13.26
N GLY A 43 -31.42 -5.35 12.18
CA GLY A 43 -31.81 -3.93 12.11
C GLY A 43 -30.64 -2.95 11.99
N ARG A 44 -29.51 -3.43 11.45
CA ARG A 44 -28.32 -2.62 11.16
C ARG A 44 -27.91 -2.77 9.71
N ILE A 45 -27.45 -1.68 9.11
CA ILE A 45 -27.01 -1.63 7.72
C ILE A 45 -25.48 -1.57 7.64
N GLY A 46 -24.91 -2.37 6.75
CA GLY A 46 -23.48 -2.38 6.46
C GLY A 46 -23.11 -1.25 5.49
N VAL A 47 -22.09 -0.49 5.85
CA VAL A 47 -21.51 0.56 4.99
C VAL A 47 -20.01 0.33 4.90
N ASN A 48 -19.51 0.10 3.69
CA ASN A 48 -18.07 0.16 3.43
C ASN A 48 -17.72 1.59 3.00
N LEU A 49 -16.81 2.22 3.75
CA LEU A 49 -16.40 3.59 3.56
C LEU A 49 -14.91 3.66 3.25
N THR A 50 -14.56 4.25 2.12
CA THR A 50 -13.17 4.55 1.74
C THR A 50 -12.94 6.05 1.75
N PHE A 51 -11.91 6.50 2.49
CA PHE A 51 -11.59 7.92 2.62
C PHE A 51 -10.09 8.14 2.80
N GLU A 52 -9.64 9.37 2.59
CA GLU A 52 -8.25 9.80 2.73
C GLU A 52 -8.12 10.84 3.85
N VAL A 53 -7.09 10.68 4.67
CA VAL A 53 -6.75 11.62 5.76
C VAL A 53 -5.26 11.97 5.75
N SER A 54 -4.95 13.17 6.24
CA SER A 54 -3.59 13.71 6.22
C SER A 54 -2.66 13.07 7.26
N ASN A 55 -3.18 12.66 8.42
CA ASN A 55 -2.38 12.09 9.51
C ASN A 55 -3.21 11.17 10.44
N GLU A 56 -2.51 10.43 11.31
CA GLU A 56 -3.10 9.46 12.24
C GLU A 56 -3.95 10.10 13.35
N LYS A 57 -3.58 11.30 13.82
CA LYS A 57 -4.37 12.02 14.85
C LYS A 57 -5.77 12.39 14.34
N THR A 58 -5.86 12.78 13.07
CA THR A 58 -7.13 13.04 12.39
C THR A 58 -7.96 11.75 12.31
N LEU A 59 -7.34 10.61 12.00
CA LEU A 59 -8.03 9.32 11.96
C LEU A 59 -8.59 8.94 13.35
N ASP A 60 -7.80 9.09 14.40
CA ASP A 60 -8.23 8.81 15.78
C ASP A 60 -9.42 9.66 16.19
N LYS A 61 -9.44 10.93 15.79
CA LYS A 61 -10.55 11.85 16.06
C LYS A 61 -11.83 11.42 15.35
N ILE A 62 -11.75 11.00 14.09
CA ILE A 62 -12.88 10.42 13.34
C ILE A 62 -13.42 9.18 14.05
N PHE A 63 -12.54 8.27 14.48
CA PHE A 63 -12.95 7.05 15.18
C PHE A 63 -13.60 7.32 16.54
N SER A 64 -13.13 8.32 17.28
CA SER A 64 -13.77 8.76 18.52
C SER A 64 -15.17 9.32 18.28
N GLU A 65 -15.33 10.20 17.28
CA GLU A 65 -16.65 10.77 16.93
C GLU A 65 -17.64 9.68 16.45
N TRP A 66 -17.18 8.65 15.74
CA TRP A 66 -18.03 7.50 15.40
C TRP A 66 -18.50 6.72 16.62
N ARG A 67 -17.63 6.47 17.60
CA ARG A 67 -18.02 5.81 18.86
C ARG A 67 -19.06 6.62 19.63
N GLU A 68 -18.87 7.93 19.72
CA GLU A 68 -19.83 8.84 20.38
C GLU A 68 -21.20 8.84 19.68
N LYS A 69 -21.22 8.72 18.35
CA LYS A 69 -22.45 8.63 17.56
C LYS A 69 -23.08 7.24 17.52
N GLY A 70 -22.46 6.24 18.16
CA GLY A 70 -22.94 4.86 18.17
C GLY A 70 -22.83 4.16 16.82
N VAL A 71 -21.85 4.54 16.01
CA VAL A 71 -21.45 3.87 14.77
C VAL A 71 -20.51 2.72 15.13
N ASP A 72 -20.90 1.49 14.80
CA ASP A 72 -20.08 0.31 15.09
C ASP A 72 -19.04 0.09 13.98
N ILE A 73 -17.76 0.06 14.34
CA ILE A 73 -16.67 -0.23 13.41
C ILE A 73 -16.39 -1.73 13.44
N LEU A 74 -16.58 -2.41 12.31
CA LEU A 74 -16.34 -3.86 12.19
C LEU A 74 -14.91 -4.19 11.77
N LYS A 75 -14.39 -3.45 10.80
CA LYS A 75 -13.08 -3.70 10.19
C LYS A 75 -12.46 -2.38 9.76
N ILE A 76 -11.14 -2.27 9.93
CA ILE A 76 -10.35 -1.13 9.47
C ILE A 76 -9.18 -1.69 8.66
N ASP A 77 -9.10 -1.30 7.39
CA ASP A 77 -7.98 -1.58 6.49
C ASP A 77 -7.30 -0.25 6.11
N GLN A 78 -6.07 -0.04 6.60
CA GLN A 78 -5.26 1.10 6.14
C GLN A 78 -4.64 0.76 4.79
N LEU A 79 -5.02 1.51 3.76
CA LEU A 79 -4.45 1.44 2.42
C LEU A 79 -3.34 2.48 2.31
N PHE A 80 -2.10 2.05 2.49
CA PHE A 80 -0.96 2.90 2.19
C PHE A 80 -0.86 3.08 0.69
N GLU A 81 -0.65 4.32 0.24
CA GLU A 81 -0.21 4.56 -1.13
C GLU A 81 1.16 3.89 -1.28
N THR A 82 1.27 3.04 -2.29
CA THR A 82 2.48 2.24 -2.53
C THR A 82 3.03 2.61 -3.89
N PHE A 83 4.34 2.78 -3.94
CA PHE A 83 5.04 3.12 -5.16
C PHE A 83 5.72 1.88 -5.71
N THR A 84 5.64 1.73 -7.03
CA THR A 84 6.17 0.56 -7.70
C THR A 84 7.68 0.70 -7.91
N LEU A 85 8.39 -0.35 -7.55
CA LEU A 85 9.81 -0.53 -7.81
C LEU A 85 9.95 -1.68 -8.79
N GLU A 86 10.59 -1.44 -9.93
CA GLU A 86 10.79 -2.47 -10.94
C GLU A 86 12.15 -2.32 -11.62
N TYR A 87 12.90 -3.42 -11.67
CA TYR A 87 14.22 -3.52 -12.28
C TYR A 87 14.33 -4.81 -13.09
N VAL A 88 14.76 -4.68 -14.33
CA VAL A 88 15.26 -5.80 -15.14
C VAL A 88 16.78 -5.77 -15.06
N ILE A 89 17.38 -6.90 -14.73
CA ILE A 89 18.82 -7.12 -14.70
C ILE A 89 19.20 -8.08 -15.81
N VAL A 90 20.21 -7.71 -16.60
CA VAL A 90 20.73 -8.52 -17.71
C VAL A 90 22.24 -8.67 -17.56
N GLY A 91 22.73 -9.91 -17.53
CA GLY A 91 24.16 -10.24 -17.42
C GLY A 91 24.43 -11.40 -16.46
N ASP A 92 25.70 -11.67 -16.16
CA ASP A 92 26.06 -12.72 -15.21
C ASP A 92 25.84 -12.24 -13.76
N VAL A 93 24.61 -12.39 -13.28
CA VAL A 93 24.29 -12.16 -11.88
C VAL A 93 24.42 -13.48 -11.14
N SER A 94 25.36 -13.57 -10.21
CA SER A 94 25.49 -14.76 -9.37
C SER A 94 24.34 -14.87 -8.36
N PRO A 95 23.96 -16.07 -7.88
CA PRO A 95 22.99 -16.23 -6.79
C PRO A 95 23.37 -15.44 -5.53
N ALA A 96 24.68 -15.33 -5.22
CA ALA A 96 25.17 -14.53 -4.10
C ALA A 96 24.92 -13.03 -4.33
N GLU A 97 25.02 -12.56 -5.57
CA GLU A 97 24.72 -11.17 -5.92
C GLU A 97 23.23 -10.87 -5.84
N MET A 98 22.38 -11.79 -6.31
CA MET A 98 20.93 -11.69 -6.14
C MET A 98 20.54 -11.57 -4.67
N LYS A 99 21.14 -12.41 -3.79
CA LYS A 99 20.91 -12.31 -2.35
C LYS A 99 21.28 -10.93 -1.80
N ARG A 100 22.45 -10.40 -2.17
CA ARG A 100 22.88 -9.05 -1.74
C ARG A 100 21.95 -7.95 -2.22
N ILE A 101 21.41 -8.09 -3.42
CA ILE A 101 20.44 -7.13 -3.97
C ILE A 101 19.15 -7.16 -3.15
N THR A 102 18.57 -8.35 -2.93
CA THR A 102 17.32 -8.49 -2.16
C THR A 102 17.50 -8.00 -0.71
N ASP A 103 18.58 -8.42 -0.04
CA ASP A 103 18.91 -7.98 1.33
C ASP A 103 19.10 -6.45 1.38
N GLY A 104 19.78 -5.89 0.37
CA GLY A 104 20.06 -4.46 0.29
C GLY A 104 18.81 -3.62 0.05
N ILE A 105 17.89 -4.07 -0.81
CA ILE A 105 16.59 -3.42 -1.01
C ILE A 105 15.77 -3.48 0.28
N GLN A 106 15.71 -4.64 0.94
CA GLN A 106 15.00 -4.80 2.22
C GLN A 106 15.56 -3.86 3.31
N ALA A 107 16.88 -3.67 3.35
CA ALA A 107 17.54 -2.78 4.31
C ALA A 107 17.25 -1.29 4.11
N LEU A 108 16.69 -0.87 2.96
CA LEU A 108 16.29 0.53 2.73
C LEU A 108 15.10 0.96 3.59
N GLY A 109 14.37 0.01 4.16
CA GLY A 109 13.15 0.27 4.92
C GLY A 109 11.98 0.68 4.04
N ASP A 110 10.77 0.67 4.61
CA ASP A 110 9.53 1.04 3.92
C ASP A 110 9.19 0.16 2.69
N VAL A 111 9.79 -1.03 2.59
CA VAL A 111 9.45 -2.03 1.55
C VAL A 111 8.27 -2.86 2.04
N GLU A 112 7.19 -2.87 1.27
CA GLU A 112 6.00 -3.66 1.55
C GLU A 112 6.12 -5.07 0.96
N SER A 113 6.58 -5.19 -0.28
CA SER A 113 6.77 -6.48 -0.94
C SER A 113 7.90 -6.41 -1.97
N ILE A 114 8.54 -7.56 -2.21
CA ILE A 114 9.50 -7.78 -3.29
C ILE A 114 9.20 -9.15 -3.92
N ASP A 115 9.07 -9.18 -5.24
CA ASP A 115 9.05 -10.38 -6.07
C ASP A 115 10.33 -10.44 -6.91
N VAL A 116 10.94 -11.62 -6.98
CA VAL A 116 12.16 -11.84 -7.75
C VAL A 116 11.94 -13.02 -8.68
N ARG A 117 12.00 -12.75 -9.99
CA ARG A 117 11.98 -13.79 -11.02
C ARG A 117 13.36 -13.88 -11.63
N TYR A 118 13.97 -15.05 -11.51
CA TYR A 118 15.35 -15.25 -11.92
C TYR A 118 15.42 -16.41 -12.91
N SER A 119 15.90 -16.12 -14.12
CA SER A 119 16.06 -17.10 -15.19
C SER A 119 17.48 -17.65 -15.15
N ILE A 120 17.58 -18.96 -14.93
CA ILE A 120 18.84 -19.72 -14.99
C ILE A 120 18.83 -20.54 -16.28
N SER A 121 19.74 -20.23 -17.20
CA SER A 121 20.04 -21.05 -18.36
C SER A 121 21.39 -21.76 -18.18
N SER A 122 21.65 -22.77 -19.01
CA SER A 122 22.97 -23.41 -19.12
C SER A 122 24.03 -22.53 -19.79
N SER A 123 23.63 -21.37 -20.34
CA SER A 123 24.53 -20.31 -20.82
C SER A 123 24.81 -19.29 -19.70
N ASN A 124 25.89 -18.51 -19.83
CA ASN A 124 26.24 -17.45 -18.87
C ASN A 124 25.33 -16.21 -18.94
N GLU A 125 24.28 -16.24 -19.76
CA GLU A 125 23.34 -15.13 -19.93
C GLU A 125 22.15 -15.32 -18.99
N ARG A 126 22.21 -14.65 -17.83
CA ARG A 126 21.13 -14.67 -16.84
C ARG A 126 20.35 -13.37 -16.90
N ALA A 127 19.06 -13.48 -16.59
CA ALA A 127 18.18 -12.34 -16.46
C ALA A 127 17.40 -12.43 -15.15
N ALA A 128 17.20 -11.29 -14.51
CA ALA A 128 16.35 -11.19 -13.32
C ALA A 128 15.36 -10.06 -13.49
N LEU A 129 14.10 -10.29 -13.13
CA LEU A 129 13.11 -9.24 -12.89
C LEU A 129 12.94 -9.12 -11.38
N ILE A 130 13.15 -7.93 -10.86
CA ILE A 130 12.88 -7.58 -9.47
C ILE A 130 11.74 -6.56 -9.50
N SER A 131 10.60 -6.91 -8.92
CA SER A 131 9.49 -5.99 -8.73
C SER A 131 9.15 -5.88 -7.25
N GLY A 132 8.53 -4.79 -6.84
CA GLY A 132 8.20 -4.57 -5.45
C GLY A 132 7.35 -3.33 -5.23
N LYS A 133 6.86 -3.20 -4.00
CA LYS A 133 6.08 -2.05 -3.54
C LYS A 133 6.76 -1.41 -2.34
N VAL A 134 6.86 -0.09 -2.35
CA VAL A 134 7.44 0.70 -1.25
C VAL A 134 6.47 1.78 -0.78
N ARG A 135 6.51 2.13 0.51
CA ARG A 135 5.57 3.08 1.11
C ARG A 135 5.96 4.55 0.93
N LYS A 136 7.18 4.84 0.51
CA LYS A 136 7.72 6.19 0.35
C LYS A 136 8.43 6.39 -0.98
N LYS A 137 8.23 7.54 -1.63
CA LYS A 137 8.94 7.90 -2.88
C LYS A 137 10.45 8.06 -2.66
N GLU A 138 10.87 8.43 -1.46
CA GLU A 138 12.29 8.53 -1.07
C GLU A 138 13.00 7.19 -1.17
N THR A 139 12.34 6.09 -0.78
CA THR A 139 12.86 4.73 -0.88
C THR A 139 13.17 4.35 -2.32
N ILE A 140 12.36 4.80 -3.28
CA ILE A 140 12.64 4.59 -4.70
C ILE A 140 13.96 5.28 -5.09
N LYS A 141 14.18 6.53 -4.67
CA LYS A 141 15.44 7.25 -4.97
C LYS A 141 16.65 6.53 -4.39
N LEU A 142 16.53 5.99 -3.17
CA LEU A 142 17.58 5.20 -2.52
C LEU A 142 17.83 3.88 -3.25
N ALA A 143 16.78 3.15 -3.62
CA ALA A 143 16.88 1.90 -4.37
C ALA A 143 17.56 2.11 -5.74
N ASN A 144 17.25 3.21 -6.43
CA ASN A 144 17.91 3.53 -7.69
C ASN A 144 19.41 3.78 -7.54
N ARG A 145 19.83 4.48 -6.47
CA ARG A 145 21.25 4.66 -6.19
C ARG A 145 21.92 3.33 -5.88
N PHE A 146 21.31 2.54 -5.00
CA PHE A 146 21.79 1.21 -4.62
C PHE A 146 21.97 0.30 -5.85
N MET A 147 20.93 0.15 -6.68
CA MET A 147 20.97 -0.70 -7.87
C MET A 147 22.03 -0.24 -8.88
N ARG A 148 22.18 1.07 -9.09
CA ARG A 148 23.22 1.64 -9.96
C ARG A 148 24.63 1.35 -9.45
N GLU A 149 24.86 1.42 -8.14
CA GLU A 149 26.15 1.07 -7.55
C GLU A 149 26.46 -0.41 -7.67
N ARG A 150 25.49 -1.29 -7.43
CA ARG A 150 25.65 -2.75 -7.61
C ARG A 150 25.96 -3.11 -9.07
N SER A 151 25.22 -2.53 -10.01
CA SER A 151 25.42 -2.70 -11.45
C SER A 151 26.86 -2.37 -11.87
N LYS A 152 27.41 -1.25 -11.41
CA LYS A 152 28.80 -0.88 -11.69
C LYS A 152 29.83 -1.82 -11.06
N LYS A 153 29.59 -2.29 -9.84
CA LYS A 153 30.52 -3.16 -9.11
C LYS A 153 30.54 -4.59 -9.64
N ALA A 154 29.38 -5.12 -10.02
CA ALA A 154 29.22 -6.50 -10.44
C ALA A 154 29.15 -6.69 -11.97
N GLY A 155 29.10 -5.59 -12.74
CA GLY A 155 29.24 -5.64 -14.20
C GLY A 155 27.98 -6.10 -14.95
N PHE A 156 26.79 -5.94 -14.37
CA PHE A 156 25.52 -6.27 -15.04
C PHE A 156 24.77 -5.00 -15.48
N LEU A 157 23.95 -5.14 -16.51
CA LEU A 157 23.10 -4.05 -17.00
C LEU A 157 21.78 -4.02 -16.20
N ILE A 158 21.31 -2.81 -15.88
CA ILE A 158 20.00 -2.60 -15.25
C ILE A 158 19.12 -1.74 -16.14
N VAL A 159 17.88 -2.15 -16.31
CA VAL A 159 16.81 -1.36 -16.89
C VAL A 159 15.78 -1.12 -15.79
N ARG A 160 15.42 0.14 -15.57
CA ARG A 160 14.40 0.50 -14.58
C ARG A 160 13.05 0.59 -15.27
N GLY A 161 12.02 -0.02 -14.68
CA GLY A 161 10.63 0.17 -15.11
C GLY A 161 10.11 1.58 -14.80
N PHE A 162 9.18 2.05 -15.62
CA PHE A 162 8.42 3.27 -15.33
C PHE A 162 7.28 2.91 -14.36
N GLY A 163 7.58 2.95 -13.07
CA GLY A 163 6.56 2.94 -12.02
C GLY A 163 6.25 4.38 -11.58
N ASP A 164 4.96 4.72 -11.50
CA ASP A 164 4.44 6.00 -11.00
C ASP A 164 4.73 6.25 -9.51
#